data_AF-A0A2D0T1A4-F1
#
_entry.id   AF-A0A2D0T1A4-F1
#
_cell.length_a   1.000
_cell.length_b   1.000
_cell.length_c   1.000
_cell.angle_alpha   90.00
_cell.angle_beta   90.00
_cell.angle_gamma   90.00
#
_symmetry.space_group_name_H-M   'P 1'
#
loop_
_entity.id
_entity.type
_entity.pdbx_description
1 polymer ?
#
loop_
_entity_poly.entity_id
_entity_poly.type
_entity_poly.pdbx_seq_one_letter_code
_entity_poly.pdbx_strand_id
1 'polypeptide(L)'
;MELLGQNKVDHHQRKVTIVSQDSFYRVLTPEQKAKALKGQYNFDHPDAFDTELMCQTLKDIIEAKVVEIPTYDFITHSRLQEKICVYPADVVLFEGILVFYTQEVRDMFHMKLFVDTDSDVRLSRRVLRDMRRGRDLEQILTQYTTFVKPAFEEFCLPTKKYADVIIPRGVDNMVAINLIVQHIQDILSGDICKWQRGTANGHLPERILKRGVDETSNNPDGGGGSNPTKRPLLEPSTRPH
;
A
#
# COMPACT_ATOMS: atom_id res chain seq x y z
N MET A 1 9.14 10.64 -6.93
CA MET A 1 9.07 11.86 -7.76
C MET A 1 10.39 12.22 -8.42
N GLU A 2 11.51 12.23 -7.69
CA GLU A 2 12.84 12.52 -8.27
C GLU A 2 13.27 11.54 -9.36
N LEU A 3 13.20 10.23 -9.08
CA LEU A 3 13.51 9.16 -10.03
C LEU A 3 12.59 9.14 -11.26
N LEU A 4 11.43 9.80 -11.18
CA LEU A 4 10.47 9.94 -12.28
C LEU A 4 10.67 11.24 -13.07
N GLY A 5 11.68 12.05 -12.71
CA GLY A 5 11.95 13.36 -13.32
C GLY A 5 10.88 14.42 -13.02
N GLN A 6 9.88 14.13 -12.18
CA GLN A 6 8.71 15.00 -11.97
C GLN A 6 8.97 16.15 -10.98
N ASN A 7 10.06 16.10 -10.21
CA ASN A 7 10.39 17.13 -9.21
C ASN A 7 10.62 18.52 -9.81
N LYS A 8 11.08 18.61 -11.07
CA LYS A 8 11.40 19.86 -11.77
C LYS A 8 10.35 20.25 -12.81
N VAL A 9 9.31 19.43 -12.98
CA VAL A 9 8.22 19.68 -13.92
C VAL A 9 7.21 20.60 -13.26
N ASP A 10 6.76 21.59 -14.02
CA ASP A 10 5.68 22.50 -13.61
C ASP A 10 4.47 21.69 -13.15
N HIS A 11 3.82 22.14 -12.09
CA HIS A 11 2.69 21.45 -11.46
C HIS A 11 1.55 21.16 -12.45
N HIS A 12 1.39 22.00 -13.48
CA HIS A 12 0.38 21.85 -14.53
C HIS A 12 0.70 20.72 -15.53
N GLN A 13 1.96 20.29 -15.61
CA GLN A 13 2.44 19.28 -16.55
C GLN A 13 2.88 17.98 -15.87
N ARG A 14 2.70 17.88 -14.55
CA ARG A 14 3.08 16.68 -13.80
C ARG A 14 2.19 15.51 -14.20
N LYS A 15 2.82 14.47 -14.71
CA LYS A 15 2.16 13.20 -15.04
C LYS A 15 1.98 12.30 -13.83
N VAL A 16 2.75 12.55 -12.78
CA VAL A 16 2.64 11.83 -11.51
C VAL A 16 2.41 12.84 -10.41
N THR A 17 1.43 12.59 -9.55
CA THR A 17 1.16 13.41 -8.38
C THR A 17 1.11 12.56 -7.11
N ILE A 18 1.40 13.17 -5.96
CA ILE A 18 1.30 12.53 -4.65
C ILE A 18 0.21 13.26 -3.87
N VAL A 19 -0.70 12.49 -3.31
CA VAL A 19 -1.74 13.00 -2.42
C VAL A 19 -1.60 12.32 -1.06
N SER A 20 -1.49 13.11 -0.01
CA SER A 20 -1.35 12.62 1.37
C SER A 20 -2.71 12.56 2.05
N GLN A 21 -3.00 11.47 2.75
CA GLN A 21 -4.18 11.34 3.60
C GLN A 21 -4.18 12.37 4.72
N ASP A 22 -3.00 12.80 5.20
CA ASP A 22 -2.88 13.79 6.26
C ASP A 22 -3.48 15.16 5.87
N SER A 23 -3.55 15.48 4.57
CA SER A 23 -4.28 16.66 4.09
C SER A 23 -5.77 16.64 4.45
N PHE A 24 -6.34 15.47 4.72
CA PHE A 24 -7.76 15.27 4.97
C PHE A 24 -8.10 15.14 6.46
N TYR A 25 -7.20 15.49 7.39
CA TYR A 25 -7.58 15.63 8.80
C TYR A 25 -8.76 16.59 8.96
N ARG A 26 -9.70 16.25 9.87
CA ARG A 26 -10.85 17.10 10.19
C ARG A 26 -10.42 18.40 10.87
N VAL A 27 -11.25 19.42 10.71
CA VAL A 27 -11.16 20.63 11.52
C VAL A 27 -11.61 20.29 12.94
N LEU A 28 -10.74 20.52 13.92
CA LEU A 28 -11.00 20.21 15.31
C LEU A 28 -11.91 21.26 15.96
N THR A 29 -12.80 20.82 16.86
CA THR A 29 -13.52 21.73 17.77
C THR A 29 -12.54 22.37 18.76
N PRO A 30 -12.91 23.48 19.42
CA PRO A 30 -12.05 24.11 20.44
C PRO A 30 -11.62 23.13 21.54
N GLU A 31 -12.52 22.24 21.97
CA GLU A 31 -12.24 21.21 22.98
C GLU A 31 -11.26 20.14 22.47
N GLN A 32 -11.45 19.66 21.24
CA GLN A 32 -10.54 18.70 20.61
C GLN A 32 -9.16 19.31 20.39
N LYS A 33 -9.09 20.58 20.00
CA LYS A 33 -7.83 21.32 19.84
C LYS A 33 -7.08 21.45 21.17
N ALA A 34 -7.80 21.74 22.26
CA ALA A 34 -7.20 21.76 23.59
C ALA A 34 -6.63 20.40 24.02
N LYS A 35 -7.31 19.30 23.67
CA LYS A 35 -6.78 17.93 23.87
C LYS A 35 -5.56 17.65 22.98
N ALA A 36 -5.61 18.06 21.71
CA ALA A 36 -4.51 17.86 20.75
C ALA A 36 -3.21 18.53 21.21
N LEU A 37 -3.28 19.77 21.71
CA LEU A 37 -2.12 20.49 22.24
C LEU A 37 -1.46 19.77 23.43
N LYS A 38 -2.25 19.01 24.20
CA LYS A 38 -1.77 18.17 25.31
C LYS A 38 -1.36 16.76 24.85
N GLY A 39 -1.41 16.44 23.56
CA GLY A 39 -1.16 15.10 23.04
C GLY A 39 -2.25 14.08 23.36
N GLN A 40 -3.45 14.54 23.75
CA GLN A 40 -4.58 13.74 24.23
C GLN A 40 -5.68 13.54 23.19
N TYR A 41 -5.38 13.78 21.92
CA TYR A 41 -6.28 13.55 20.79
C TYR A 41 -5.72 12.44 19.89
N ASN A 42 -6.58 11.49 19.51
CA ASN A 42 -6.20 10.36 18.69
C ASN A 42 -6.30 10.74 17.20
N PHE A 43 -5.18 11.16 16.61
CA PHE A 43 -5.07 11.42 15.18
C PHE A 43 -4.99 10.15 14.33
N ASP A 44 -4.70 9.00 14.94
CA ASP A 44 -4.54 7.73 14.23
C ASP A 44 -5.88 6.96 14.14
N HIS A 45 -6.97 7.49 14.70
CA HIS A 45 -8.32 6.93 14.59
C HIS A 45 -8.97 7.30 13.24
N PRO A 46 -9.74 6.41 12.58
CA PRO A 46 -10.43 6.71 11.33
C PRO A 46 -11.28 7.99 11.37
N ASP A 47 -11.96 8.26 12.48
CA ASP A 47 -12.80 9.46 12.66
C ASP A 47 -12.01 10.79 12.68
N ALA A 48 -10.69 10.75 12.83
CA ALA A 48 -9.87 11.95 12.72
C ALA A 48 -9.81 12.48 11.27
N PHE A 49 -10.14 11.62 10.29
CA PHE A 49 -10.11 11.95 8.87
C PHE A 49 -11.50 12.33 8.34
N ASP A 50 -11.47 13.22 7.37
CA ASP A 50 -12.62 13.65 6.58
C ASP A 50 -12.76 12.70 5.37
N THR A 51 -13.21 11.48 5.66
CA THR A 51 -13.32 10.40 4.67
C THR A 51 -14.25 10.76 3.52
N GLU A 52 -15.30 11.57 3.77
CA GLU A 52 -16.22 12.02 2.72
C GLU A 52 -15.51 12.93 1.72
N LEU A 53 -14.78 13.95 2.21
CA LEU A 53 -13.96 14.82 1.36
C LEU A 53 -12.89 14.02 0.61
N MET A 54 -12.26 13.06 1.29
CA MET A 54 -11.24 12.19 0.69
C MET A 54 -11.80 11.33 -0.44
N CYS A 55 -12.95 10.66 -0.22
CA CYS A 55 -13.65 9.87 -1.24
C CYS A 55 -14.05 10.74 -2.43
N GLN A 56 -14.64 11.91 -2.19
CA GLN A 56 -15.06 12.81 -3.26
C GLN A 56 -13.87 13.30 -4.08
N THR A 57 -12.77 13.69 -3.42
CA THR A 57 -11.54 14.13 -4.09
C THR A 57 -10.96 13.03 -4.97
N LEU A 58 -10.95 11.78 -4.50
CA LEU A 58 -10.50 10.64 -5.30
C LEU A 58 -11.39 10.39 -6.52
N LYS A 59 -12.72 10.48 -6.37
CA LYS A 59 -13.65 10.36 -7.50
C LYS A 59 -13.40 11.44 -8.55
N ASP A 60 -13.23 12.69 -8.12
CA ASP A 60 -12.96 13.81 -9.03
C ASP A 60 -11.60 13.67 -9.73
N ILE A 61 -10.58 13.12 -9.04
CA ILE A 61 -9.29 12.77 -9.66
C ILE A 61 -9.46 11.70 -10.75
N ILE A 62 -10.24 10.65 -10.48
CA ILE A 62 -10.50 9.56 -11.45
C ILE A 62 -11.24 10.09 -12.69
N GLU A 63 -12.14 11.05 -12.49
CA GLU A 63 -12.85 11.76 -13.56
C GLU A 63 -12.00 12.82 -14.28
N ALA A 64 -10.69 12.88 -13.99
CA ALA A 64 -9.74 13.83 -14.56
C ALA A 64 -10.17 15.30 -14.39
N LYS A 65 -10.78 15.63 -13.24
CA LYS A 65 -11.06 17.01 -12.86
C LYS A 65 -9.88 17.62 -12.13
N VAL A 66 -9.78 18.95 -12.19
CA VAL A 66 -8.88 19.72 -11.33
C VAL A 66 -9.45 19.71 -9.91
N VAL A 67 -8.66 19.31 -8.92
CA VAL A 67 -9.10 19.24 -7.52
C VAL A 67 -8.26 20.13 -6.62
N GLU A 68 -8.89 20.67 -5.57
CA GLU A 68 -8.20 21.43 -4.53
C GLU A 68 -8.03 20.58 -3.28
N ILE A 69 -6.79 20.31 -2.89
CA ILE A 69 -6.46 19.50 -1.72
C ILE A 69 -6.16 20.44 -0.54
N PRO A 70 -6.79 20.24 0.63
CA PRO A 70 -6.49 21.05 1.80
C PRO A 70 -5.03 20.88 2.27
N THR A 71 -4.46 21.95 2.81
CA THR A 71 -3.16 21.89 3.48
C THR A 71 -3.38 21.80 4.98
N TYR A 72 -2.80 20.78 5.64
CA TYR A 72 -2.92 20.61 7.08
C TYR A 72 -1.62 21.01 7.80
N ASP A 73 -1.75 21.83 8.84
CA ASP A 73 -0.64 22.22 9.69
C ASP A 73 -0.63 21.41 11.00
N PHE A 74 0.42 20.62 11.17
CA PHE A 74 0.63 19.74 12.33
C PHE A 74 1.08 20.47 13.60
N ILE A 75 1.48 21.75 13.49
CA ILE A 75 1.85 22.59 14.64
C ILE A 75 0.58 23.21 15.22
N THR A 76 -0.26 23.82 14.38
CA THR A 76 -1.50 24.47 14.83
C THR A 76 -2.69 23.52 14.92
N HIS A 77 -2.56 22.28 14.43
CA HIS A 77 -3.62 21.27 14.34
C HIS A 77 -4.86 21.80 13.59
N SER A 78 -4.64 22.47 12.47
CA SER A 78 -5.71 23.08 11.66
C SER A 78 -5.43 23.01 10.17
N ARG A 79 -6.50 23.09 9.36
CA ARG A 79 -6.40 23.32 7.92
C ARG A 79 -6.03 24.78 7.67
N LEU A 80 -5.11 25.00 6.73
CA LEU A 80 -4.76 26.33 6.23
C LEU A 80 -5.80 26.81 5.20
N GLN A 81 -5.83 28.13 4.96
CA GLN A 81 -6.65 28.70 3.89
C GLN A 81 -6.11 28.34 2.51
N GLU A 82 -4.79 28.20 2.39
CA GLU A 82 -4.14 27.78 1.17
C GLU A 82 -4.41 26.30 0.89
N LYS A 83 -4.80 26.02 -0.35
CA LYS A 83 -5.03 24.67 -0.86
C LYS A 83 -4.07 24.40 -2.00
N ILE A 84 -3.72 23.13 -2.16
CA ILE A 84 -2.87 22.66 -3.25
C ILE A 84 -3.77 22.28 -4.42
N CYS A 85 -3.62 22.97 -5.53
CA CYS A 85 -4.29 22.61 -6.78
C CYS A 85 -3.60 21.39 -7.40
N VAL A 86 -4.35 20.33 -7.65
CA VAL A 86 -3.88 19.13 -8.34
C VAL A 86 -4.59 19.03 -9.68
N TYR A 87 -3.79 19.12 -10.74
CA TYR A 87 -4.22 18.93 -12.12
C TYR A 87 -4.33 17.44 -12.46
N PRO A 88 -5.11 17.08 -13.49
CA PRO A 88 -5.21 15.71 -13.97
C PRO A 88 -3.83 15.12 -14.25
N ALA A 89 -3.58 13.93 -13.70
CA ALA A 89 -2.30 13.22 -13.80
C ALA A 89 -2.55 11.79 -14.28
N ASP A 90 -1.59 11.24 -15.04
CA ASP A 90 -1.65 9.86 -15.52
C ASP A 90 -1.52 8.85 -14.37
N VAL A 91 -0.75 9.19 -13.33
CA VAL A 91 -0.54 8.36 -12.13
C VAL A 91 -0.68 9.19 -10.85
N VAL A 92 -1.44 8.66 -9.90
CA VAL A 92 -1.66 9.30 -8.58
C VAL A 92 -1.20 8.34 -7.50
N LEU A 93 -0.23 8.78 -6.69
CA LEU A 93 0.23 8.07 -5.51
C LEU A 93 -0.54 8.62 -4.30
N PHE A 94 -1.53 7.86 -3.85
CA PHE A 94 -2.29 8.20 -2.65
C PHE A 94 -1.68 7.48 -1.43
N GLU A 95 -1.12 8.24 -0.50
CA GLU A 95 -0.39 7.70 0.65
C GLU A 95 -1.05 8.08 1.98
N GLY A 96 -0.94 7.21 2.98
CA GLY A 96 -1.45 7.47 4.33
C GLY A 96 -1.58 6.20 5.16
N ILE A 97 -1.82 6.39 6.46
CA ILE A 97 -1.89 5.29 7.45
C ILE A 97 -3.16 4.44 7.35
N LEU A 98 -4.25 4.98 6.78
CA LEU A 98 -5.59 4.36 6.74
C LEU A 98 -6.23 4.39 5.35
N VAL A 99 -5.44 4.54 4.28
CA VAL A 99 -5.98 4.63 2.90
C VAL A 99 -6.71 3.35 2.46
N PHE A 100 -6.39 2.20 3.06
CA PHE A 100 -7.06 0.91 2.78
C PHE A 100 -8.18 0.57 3.78
N TYR A 101 -8.46 1.44 4.75
CA TYR A 101 -9.44 1.18 5.80
C TYR A 101 -10.86 1.12 5.25
N THR A 102 -11.30 2.20 4.59
CA THR A 102 -12.63 2.30 3.97
C THR A 102 -12.65 1.52 2.65
N GLN A 103 -13.65 0.64 2.50
CA GLN A 103 -13.79 -0.18 1.28
C GLN A 103 -13.95 0.67 0.01
N GLU A 104 -14.80 1.68 0.06
CA GLU A 104 -15.06 2.56 -1.10
C GLU A 104 -13.76 3.18 -1.66
N VAL A 105 -12.87 3.65 -0.78
CA VAL A 105 -11.56 4.20 -1.15
C VAL A 105 -10.64 3.11 -1.69
N ARG A 106 -10.60 1.95 -1.02
CA ARG A 106 -9.74 0.82 -1.37
C ARG A 106 -10.04 0.27 -2.77
N ASP A 107 -11.30 0.27 -3.16
CA ASP A 107 -11.77 -0.26 -4.43
C ASP A 107 -11.42 0.69 -5.61
N MET A 108 -11.05 1.94 -5.34
CA MET A 108 -10.58 2.90 -6.34
C MET A 108 -9.11 2.71 -6.75
N PHE A 109 -8.31 1.96 -5.98
CA PHE A 109 -6.88 1.78 -6.27
C PHE A 109 -6.62 0.62 -7.23
N HIS A 110 -5.93 0.91 -8.34
CA HIS A 110 -5.47 -0.08 -9.31
C HIS A 110 -4.32 -0.97 -8.78
N MET A 111 -3.50 -0.44 -7.87
CA MET A 111 -2.40 -1.15 -7.21
C MET A 111 -2.27 -0.68 -5.77
N LYS A 112 -2.19 -1.62 -4.82
CA LYS A 112 -2.14 -1.37 -3.38
C LYS A 112 -0.80 -1.81 -2.80
N LEU A 113 -0.04 -0.84 -2.33
CA LEU A 113 1.28 -1.05 -1.73
C LEU A 113 1.22 -0.86 -0.22
N PHE A 114 1.79 -1.79 0.55
CA PHE A 114 1.94 -1.63 2.00
C PHE A 114 3.41 -1.63 2.39
N VAL A 115 3.89 -0.52 2.95
CA VAL A 115 5.27 -0.42 3.44
C VAL A 115 5.36 -1.00 4.84
N ASP A 116 6.05 -2.13 4.96
CA ASP A 116 6.16 -2.88 6.21
C ASP A 116 7.51 -2.59 6.88
N THR A 117 7.45 -2.11 8.11
CA THR A 117 8.63 -1.77 8.91
C THR A 117 8.29 -1.98 10.38
N ASP A 118 9.23 -2.57 11.11
CA ASP A 118 9.05 -2.90 12.53
C ASP A 118 8.66 -1.68 13.37
N SER A 119 7.84 -1.91 14.38
CA SER A 119 7.21 -0.85 15.19
C SER A 119 8.25 0.00 15.94
N ASP A 120 9.33 -0.59 16.39
CA ASP A 120 10.46 0.07 17.06
C ASP A 120 11.28 0.95 16.11
N VAL A 121 11.56 0.49 14.90
CA VAL A 121 12.21 1.27 13.83
C VAL A 121 11.33 2.47 13.46
N ARG A 122 10.01 2.26 13.30
CA ARG A 122 9.05 3.34 13.04
C ARG A 122 8.99 4.34 14.20
N LEU A 123 8.97 3.87 15.45
CA LEU A 123 8.97 4.71 16.64
C LEU A 123 10.24 5.57 16.71
N SER A 124 11.42 4.97 16.51
CA SER A 124 12.70 5.69 16.50
C SER A 124 12.71 6.81 15.46
N ARG A 125 12.28 6.51 14.22
CA ARG A 125 12.12 7.50 13.14
C ARG A 125 11.13 8.60 13.51
N ARG A 126 10.00 8.24 14.12
CA ARG A 126 8.95 9.18 14.57
C ARG A 126 9.46 10.13 15.65
N VAL A 127 10.15 9.62 16.68
CA VAL A 127 10.70 10.43 17.77
C VAL A 127 11.63 11.51 17.20
N LEU A 128 12.60 11.13 16.36
CA LEU A 128 13.52 12.08 15.75
C LEU A 128 12.82 13.14 14.87
N ARG A 129 11.76 12.74 14.16
CA ARG A 129 10.95 13.66 13.34
C ARG A 129 10.14 14.63 14.20
N ASP A 130 9.45 14.14 15.22
CA ASP A 130 8.54 14.94 16.03
C ASP A 130 9.30 15.87 17.00
N MET A 131 10.49 15.48 17.47
CA MET A 131 11.40 16.38 18.20
C MET A 131 11.85 17.57 17.33
N ARG A 132 12.12 17.35 16.04
CA ARG A 132 12.41 18.44 15.09
C ARG A 132 11.22 19.39 14.86
N ARG A 133 10.01 18.97 15.22
CA ARG A 133 8.77 19.79 15.21
C ARG A 133 8.52 20.49 16.55
N GLY A 134 9.46 20.43 17.50
CA GLY A 134 9.35 21.08 18.80
C GLY A 134 8.49 20.36 19.83
N ARG A 135 8.19 19.07 19.63
CA ARG A 135 7.47 18.25 20.62
C ARG A 135 8.42 17.64 21.64
N ASP A 136 7.96 17.56 22.89
CA ASP A 136 8.69 16.93 23.98
C ASP A 136 8.73 15.40 23.88
N LEU A 137 9.84 14.78 24.31
CA LEU A 137 10.05 13.34 24.21
C LEU A 137 9.02 12.54 25.03
N GLU A 138 8.74 12.94 26.27
CA GLU A 138 7.76 12.24 27.12
C GLU A 138 6.36 12.33 26.51
N GLN A 139 6.01 13.50 25.98
CA GLN A 139 4.74 13.69 25.27
C GLN A 139 4.63 12.79 24.03
N ILE A 140 5.69 12.68 23.22
CA ILE A 140 5.71 11.82 22.03
C ILE A 140 5.51 10.35 22.44
N LEU A 141 6.26 9.87 23.44
CA LEU A 141 6.18 8.48 23.90
C LEU A 141 4.81 8.18 24.50
N THR A 142 4.28 9.09 25.33
CA THR A 142 2.94 8.95 25.92
C THR A 142 1.85 8.92 24.85
N GLN A 143 1.92 9.81 23.85
CA GLN A 143 0.98 9.81 22.73
C GLN A 143 1.09 8.49 21.93
N TYR A 144 2.31 8.00 21.72
CA TYR A 144 2.55 6.76 20.99
C TYR A 144 1.94 5.54 21.69
N THR A 145 2.21 5.37 22.98
CA THR A 145 1.70 4.23 23.75
C THR A 145 0.20 4.29 23.96
N THR A 146 -0.37 5.50 24.11
CA THR A 146 -1.79 5.68 24.42
C THR A 146 -2.67 5.59 23.18
N PHE A 147 -2.22 6.13 22.04
CA PHE A 147 -3.07 6.27 20.85
C PHE A 147 -2.49 5.58 19.62
N VAL A 148 -1.25 5.89 19.25
CA VAL A 148 -0.68 5.50 17.96
C VAL A 148 -0.56 3.99 17.84
N LYS A 149 0.04 3.34 18.85
CA LYS A 149 0.27 1.89 18.83
C LYS A 149 -1.07 1.13 18.81
N PRO A 150 -2.03 1.40 19.72
CA PRO A 150 -3.35 0.77 19.67
C PRO A 150 -4.06 1.01 18.33
N ALA A 151 -4.10 2.25 17.84
CA ALA A 151 -4.78 2.57 16.58
C ALA A 151 -4.12 1.92 15.36
N PHE A 152 -2.79 1.80 15.36
CA PHE A 152 -2.08 1.06 14.33
C PHE A 152 -2.46 -0.43 14.35
N GLU A 153 -2.43 -1.07 15.51
CA GLU A 153 -2.75 -2.49 15.67
C GLU A 153 -4.21 -2.79 15.35
N GLU A 154 -5.12 -1.88 15.68
CA GLU A 154 -6.56 -2.03 15.50
C GLU A 154 -7.04 -1.68 14.08
N PHE A 155 -6.58 -0.56 13.51
CA PHE A 155 -7.15 -0.02 12.27
C PHE A 155 -6.22 -0.16 11.07
N CYS A 156 -4.90 0.02 11.25
CA CYS A 156 -3.95 0.02 10.14
C CYS A 156 -3.48 -1.40 9.79
N LEU A 157 -2.95 -2.15 10.76
CA LEU A 157 -2.34 -3.45 10.55
C LEU A 157 -3.30 -4.48 9.90
N PRO A 158 -4.61 -4.54 10.24
CA PRO A 158 -5.53 -5.46 9.58
C PRO A 158 -5.74 -5.15 8.09
N THR A 159 -5.45 -3.93 7.64
CA THR A 159 -5.59 -3.54 6.22
C THR A 159 -4.43 -4.05 5.36
N LYS A 160 -3.33 -4.51 5.98
CA LYS A 160 -2.19 -5.12 5.28
C LYS A 160 -2.60 -6.29 4.38
N LYS A 161 -3.66 -7.02 4.75
CA LYS A 161 -4.21 -8.13 3.95
C LYS A 161 -4.79 -7.72 2.60
N TYR A 162 -5.05 -6.42 2.40
CA TYR A 162 -5.55 -5.88 1.12
C TYR A 162 -4.45 -5.41 0.18
N ALA A 163 -3.19 -5.47 0.60
CA ALA A 163 -2.07 -5.07 -0.23
C ALA A 163 -1.80 -6.10 -1.32
N ASP A 164 -1.56 -5.63 -2.54
CA ASP A 164 -1.10 -6.46 -3.65
C ASP A 164 0.41 -6.76 -3.50
N VAL A 165 1.16 -5.76 -2.99
CA VAL A 165 2.61 -5.87 -2.77
C VAL A 165 2.98 -5.28 -1.41
N ILE A 166 3.79 -6.03 -0.65
CA ILE A 166 4.38 -5.58 0.60
C ILE A 166 5.83 -5.16 0.35
N ILE A 167 6.20 -3.94 0.75
CA ILE A 167 7.54 -3.38 0.59
C ILE A 167 8.23 -3.32 1.96
N PRO A 168 9.18 -4.22 2.26
CA PRO A 168 9.92 -4.15 3.51
C PRO A 168 10.92 -2.99 3.49
N ARG A 169 11.26 -2.46 4.68
CA ARG A 169 12.30 -1.43 4.95
C ARG A 169 12.01 -0.02 4.39
N GLY A 170 11.02 0.14 3.52
CA GLY A 170 10.65 1.42 2.95
C GLY A 170 11.73 1.98 2.02
N VAL A 171 12.19 3.21 2.29
CA VAL A 171 13.11 3.96 1.41
C VAL A 171 14.46 3.27 1.17
N ASP A 172 14.88 2.39 2.08
CA ASP A 172 16.13 1.64 1.97
C ASP A 172 16.05 0.50 0.94
N ASN A 173 14.85 0.16 0.49
CA ASN A 173 14.61 -0.92 -0.48
C ASN A 173 14.59 -0.38 -1.92
N MET A 174 15.77 0.01 -2.40
CA MET A 174 15.94 0.54 -3.76
C MET A 174 15.48 -0.42 -4.86
N VAL A 175 15.55 -1.74 -4.63
CA VAL A 175 15.07 -2.75 -5.59
C VAL A 175 13.55 -2.62 -5.77
N ALA A 176 12.79 -2.57 -4.67
CA ALA A 176 11.34 -2.39 -4.74
C ALA A 176 10.97 -1.03 -5.34
N ILE A 177 11.68 0.04 -4.96
CA ILE A 177 11.45 1.37 -5.50
C ILE A 177 11.67 1.39 -7.01
N ASN A 178 12.77 0.81 -7.50
CA ASN A 178 13.08 0.76 -8.92
C ASN A 178 12.04 -0.04 -9.71
N LEU A 179 11.50 -1.12 -9.12
CA LEU A 179 10.42 -1.90 -9.73
C LEU A 179 9.14 -1.07 -9.90
N ILE A 180 8.75 -0.31 -8.87
CA ILE A 180 7.58 0.58 -8.95
C ILE A 180 7.85 1.74 -9.92
N VAL A 181 9.05 2.32 -9.92
CA VAL A 181 9.45 3.39 -10.84
C VAL A 181 9.36 2.91 -12.29
N GLN A 182 9.91 1.72 -12.60
CA GLN A 182 9.84 1.15 -13.94
C GLN A 182 8.38 0.92 -14.35
N HIS A 183 7.56 0.35 -13.47
CA HIS A 183 6.15 0.11 -13.76
C HIS A 183 5.40 1.41 -14.08
N ILE A 184 5.64 2.48 -13.32
CA ILE A 184 5.08 3.80 -13.61
C ILE A 184 5.59 4.32 -14.96
N GLN A 185 6.87 4.19 -15.27
CA GLN A 185 7.42 4.61 -16.58
C GLN A 185 6.78 3.88 -17.75
N ASP A 186 6.48 2.59 -17.60
CA ASP A 186 5.80 1.79 -18.62
C ASP A 186 4.34 2.25 -18.83
N ILE A 187 3.65 2.67 -17.76
CA ILE A 187 2.32 3.31 -17.82
C ILE A 187 2.42 4.62 -18.62
N LEU A 188 3.36 5.49 -18.25
CA LEU A 188 3.52 6.82 -18.87
C LEU A 188 3.94 6.76 -20.34
N SER A 189 4.67 5.71 -20.73
CA SER A 189 5.12 5.46 -22.10
C SER A 189 4.04 4.76 -22.96
N GLY A 190 2.96 4.28 -22.33
CA GLY A 190 1.87 3.56 -22.99
C GLY A 190 2.24 2.14 -23.42
N ASP A 191 3.33 1.57 -22.90
CA ASP A 191 3.85 0.27 -23.32
C ASP A 191 3.02 -0.90 -22.78
N ILE A 192 2.36 -0.73 -21.63
CA ILE A 192 1.44 -1.72 -21.06
C ILE A 192 0.21 -1.92 -21.96
N CYS A 193 -0.31 -0.84 -22.57
CA CYS A 193 -1.40 -0.91 -23.54
C CYS A 193 -1.00 -1.58 -24.88
N LYS A 194 0.31 -1.70 -25.18
CA LYS A 194 0.78 -2.44 -26.35
C LYS A 194 0.84 -3.94 -26.06
N TRP A 195 1.21 -4.32 -24.84
CA TRP A 195 1.31 -5.73 -24.44
C TRP A 195 -0.05 -6.45 -24.46
N GLN A 196 -1.10 -5.80 -23.93
CA GLN A 196 -2.47 -6.34 -23.98
C GLN A 196 -3.05 -6.40 -25.41
N ARG A 197 -2.63 -5.50 -26.31
CA ARG A 197 -3.04 -5.52 -27.73
C ARG A 197 -2.27 -6.57 -28.56
N GLY A 198 -1.04 -6.90 -28.18
CA GLY A 198 -0.24 -7.95 -28.84
C GLY A 198 -0.83 -9.36 -28.65
N THR A 199 -1.49 -9.62 -27.53
CA THR A 199 -2.21 -10.88 -27.29
C THR A 199 -3.55 -10.99 -28.01
N ALA A 200 -4.14 -9.87 -28.46
CA ALA A 200 -5.42 -9.88 -29.18
C ALA A 200 -5.28 -10.06 -30.70
N ASN A 201 -4.08 -9.84 -31.28
CA ASN A 201 -3.83 -9.93 -32.73
C ASN A 201 -2.78 -10.98 -33.14
N GLY A 202 -2.42 -11.90 -32.23
CA GLY A 202 -1.53 -13.02 -32.53
C GLY A 202 -2.30 -14.28 -32.89
N HIS A 203 -2.34 -14.62 -34.19
CA HIS A 203 -2.68 -15.96 -34.66
C HIS A 203 -1.76 -16.98 -33.94
N LEU A 204 -2.32 -17.83 -33.09
CA LEU A 204 -1.63 -19.03 -32.59
C LEU A 204 -1.39 -19.96 -33.79
N PRO A 205 -0.15 -20.39 -34.08
CA PRO A 205 0.05 -21.45 -35.04
C PRO A 205 -0.42 -22.78 -34.43
N GLU A 206 -1.51 -23.30 -34.97
CA GLU A 206 -1.97 -24.68 -34.77
C GLU A 206 -0.95 -25.66 -35.40
N ARG A 207 -0.17 -26.34 -34.56
CA ARG A 207 0.47 -27.67 -34.74
C ARG A 207 1.48 -27.81 -33.60
N ILE A 208 1.32 -28.73 -32.66
CA ILE A 208 1.63 -30.15 -32.86
C ILE A 208 0.55 -31.03 -32.19
N LEU A 209 -0.23 -31.72 -33.03
CA LEU A 209 -1.05 -32.87 -32.63
C LEU A 209 -0.15 -34.11 -32.44
N LYS A 210 -0.37 -34.79 -31.32
CA LYS A 210 -0.46 -36.26 -31.15
C LYS A 210 0.39 -37.15 -32.08
N ARG A 211 1.27 -37.95 -31.46
CA ARG A 211 1.55 -39.33 -31.86
C ARG A 211 1.28 -40.23 -30.67
N GLY A 212 0.31 -41.14 -30.81
CA GLY A 212 0.00 -42.18 -29.84
C GLY A 212 0.67 -43.51 -30.18
N VAL A 213 0.50 -44.47 -29.30
CA VAL A 213 0.44 -45.91 -29.60
C VAL A 213 -0.60 -46.52 -28.63
N ASP A 214 -1.70 -46.98 -29.20
CA ASP A 214 -2.63 -47.95 -28.61
C ASP A 214 -2.03 -49.36 -28.69
N GLU A 215 -2.35 -50.25 -27.74
CA GLU A 215 -3.13 -51.47 -28.02
C GLU A 215 -3.32 -52.38 -26.77
N THR A 216 -4.61 -52.58 -26.42
CA THR A 216 -5.34 -53.85 -26.11
C THR A 216 -4.91 -54.71 -24.89
N SER A 217 -5.66 -54.70 -23.77
CA SER A 217 -6.89 -55.44 -23.41
C SER A 217 -6.71 -56.91 -22.96
N ASN A 218 -6.89 -57.21 -21.66
CA ASN A 218 -7.77 -58.28 -21.14
C ASN A 218 -7.76 -58.34 -19.59
N ASN A 219 -8.96 -58.42 -19.01
CA ASN A 219 -9.31 -58.81 -17.62
C ASN A 219 -9.72 -60.32 -17.61
N PRO A 220 -10.09 -61.00 -16.50
CA PRO A 220 -9.97 -60.74 -15.05
C PRO A 220 -9.50 -61.99 -14.22
N ASP A 221 -9.67 -61.91 -12.88
CA ASP A 221 -9.80 -62.98 -11.85
C ASP A 221 -8.58 -63.50 -11.06
N GLY A 222 -8.79 -63.63 -9.75
CA GLY A 222 -8.18 -64.67 -8.90
C GLY A 222 -7.31 -64.19 -7.74
N GLY A 223 -7.71 -64.52 -6.51
CA GLY A 223 -7.10 -64.05 -5.26
C GLY A 223 -5.83 -64.78 -4.79
N GLY A 224 -5.31 -64.30 -3.65
CA GLY A 224 -4.52 -65.11 -2.71
C GLY A 224 -3.03 -64.74 -2.56
N GLY A 225 -2.67 -64.23 -1.37
CA GLY A 225 -1.52 -64.74 -0.61
C GLY A 225 -0.13 -64.09 -0.78
N SER A 226 0.42 -63.74 0.38
CA SER A 226 1.86 -63.68 0.76
C SER A 226 2.65 -62.35 0.65
N ASN A 227 3.09 -61.92 1.83
CA ASN A 227 4.14 -60.96 2.20
C ASN A 227 5.56 -61.48 1.81
N PRO A 228 6.70 -60.79 2.11
CA PRO A 228 6.93 -59.42 2.61
C PRO A 228 8.07 -58.67 1.86
N THR A 229 8.30 -57.38 2.13
CA THR A 229 9.68 -56.82 2.30
C THR A 229 9.67 -55.38 2.81
N LYS A 230 10.71 -55.08 3.61
CA LYS A 230 10.92 -53.96 4.52
C LYS A 230 11.16 -52.60 3.83
N ARG A 231 10.71 -51.51 4.45
CA ARG A 231 11.36 -50.19 4.36
C ARG A 231 11.60 -49.64 5.78
N PRO A 232 12.78 -49.05 6.06
CA PRO A 232 13.13 -48.61 7.40
C PRO A 232 12.58 -47.22 7.74
N LEU A 233 12.24 -47.08 9.02
CA LEU A 233 11.85 -45.87 9.73
C LEU A 233 13.11 -44.97 9.91
N LEU A 234 13.02 -43.69 9.57
CA LEU A 234 14.05 -42.69 9.91
C LEU A 234 13.55 -41.85 11.08
N GLU A 235 14.33 -41.85 12.16
CA GLU A 235 14.08 -41.11 13.40
C GLU A 235 14.36 -39.60 13.29
N PRO A 236 13.75 -38.77 14.16
CA PRO A 236 14.01 -37.34 14.24
C PRO A 236 15.21 -37.03 15.16
N SER A 237 16.27 -36.44 14.61
CA SER A 237 17.43 -35.99 15.39
C SER A 237 17.23 -34.58 15.95
N THR A 238 17.56 -34.44 17.23
CA THR A 238 17.39 -33.30 18.11
C THR A 238 18.70 -32.52 18.29
N ARG A 239 18.62 -31.18 18.26
CA ARG A 239 19.42 -30.17 19.03
C ARG A 239 20.95 -30.05 18.76
N PRO A 240 21.69 -29.07 19.38
CA PRO A 240 21.36 -27.68 19.78
C PRO A 240 22.50 -26.65 19.51
N HIS A 241 22.14 -25.36 19.44
CA HIS A 241 22.70 -24.17 20.15
C HIS A 241 22.48 -22.89 19.35
#